data_AF-A0A3P3XH88-F1
#
_entry.id   AF-A0A3P3XH88-F1
#
_cell.length_a   1.000
_cell.length_b   1.000
_cell.length_c   1.000
_cell.angle_alpha   90.00
_cell.angle_beta   90.00
_cell.angle_gamma   90.00
#
_symmetry.space_group_name_H-M   'P 1'
#
loop_
_entity.id
_entity.type
_entity.pdbx_description
1 polymer ?
#
loop_
_entity_poly.entity_id
_entity_poly.type
_entity_poly.pdbx_seq_one_letter_code
_entity_poly.pdbx_strand_id
1 'polypeptide(L)'
;MKTGEVLGRGTTPDFGVFDRTKPNAFIRPSRYEPLMRYAQPPFGYLKEDISSRMLSLISRTGEPKGGSFVYDQEGRLIGNWFAVPDAKLHEMSWDDMLAFAPHYLDTRRIEMGFSGRLWSAFTSASPST
;
A
#
# COMPACT_ATOMS: atom_id res chain seq x y z
N MET A 1 -16.69 -6.76 -21.39
CA MET A 1 -17.12 -7.47 -20.16
C MET A 1 -18.54 -7.09 -19.84
N LYS A 2 -19.35 -8.07 -19.44
CA LYS A 2 -20.71 -7.87 -18.91
C LYS A 2 -20.68 -7.98 -17.39
N THR A 3 -21.61 -7.32 -16.70
CA THR A 3 -21.74 -7.44 -15.24
C THR A 3 -22.02 -8.90 -14.86
N GLY A 4 -21.28 -9.44 -13.89
CA GLY A 4 -21.45 -10.83 -13.40
C GLY A 4 -20.75 -11.91 -14.24
N GLU A 5 -20.01 -11.51 -15.28
CA GLU A 5 -19.23 -12.44 -16.10
C GLU A 5 -18.07 -13.05 -15.28
N VAL A 6 -17.96 -14.38 -15.27
CA VAL A 6 -16.85 -15.08 -14.62
C VAL A 6 -15.60 -14.89 -15.46
N LEU A 7 -14.59 -14.22 -14.89
CA LEU A 7 -13.33 -13.93 -15.58
C LEU A 7 -12.27 -15.02 -15.40
N GLY A 8 -12.48 -15.94 -14.46
CA GLY A 8 -11.56 -17.03 -14.14
C GLY A 8 -11.87 -17.67 -12.80
N ARG A 9 -11.10 -18.70 -12.44
CA ARG A 9 -11.11 -19.34 -11.13
C ARG A 9 -9.69 -19.35 -10.57
N GLY A 10 -9.53 -19.00 -9.30
CA GLY A 10 -8.25 -19.03 -8.59
C GLY A 10 -8.48 -19.42 -7.13
N THR A 11 -7.47 -20.01 -6.49
CA THR A 11 -7.53 -20.44 -5.09
C THR A 11 -7.30 -19.29 -4.12
N THR A 12 -6.52 -18.28 -4.52
CA THR A 12 -6.21 -17.07 -3.76
C THR A 12 -6.06 -15.88 -4.72
N PRO A 13 -7.15 -15.38 -5.32
CA PRO A 13 -7.05 -14.28 -6.26
C PRO A 13 -6.74 -12.97 -5.54
N ASP A 14 -5.58 -12.38 -5.83
CA ASP A 14 -5.32 -10.98 -5.56
C ASP A 14 -6.09 -10.13 -6.57
N PHE A 15 -6.83 -9.14 -6.08
CA PHE A 15 -7.62 -8.23 -6.91
C PHE A 15 -7.01 -6.83 -6.88
N GLY A 16 -6.59 -6.36 -8.05
CA GLY A 16 -6.04 -5.02 -8.23
C GLY A 16 -6.44 -4.44 -9.58
N VAL A 17 -6.63 -3.12 -9.63
CA VAL A 17 -6.85 -2.39 -10.87
C VAL A 17 -5.58 -1.63 -11.23
N PHE A 18 -5.17 -1.73 -12.50
CA PHE A 18 -4.01 -1.00 -13.02
C PHE A 18 -4.43 -0.17 -14.22
N ASP A 19 -4.42 1.16 -14.07
CA ASP A 19 -4.79 2.11 -15.13
C ASP A 19 -3.57 2.85 -15.63
N ARG A 20 -3.12 2.48 -16.84
CA ARG A 20 -1.94 3.06 -17.48
C ARG A 20 -2.09 4.55 -17.83
N THR A 21 -3.31 5.07 -17.83
CA THR A 21 -3.59 6.50 -18.06
C THR A 21 -3.42 7.35 -16.79
N LYS A 22 -3.32 6.71 -15.61
CA LYS A 22 -3.20 7.37 -14.31
C LYS A 22 -1.94 6.88 -13.56
N PRO A 23 -0.75 7.34 -13.96
CA PRO A 23 0.47 7.01 -13.23
C PRO A 23 0.47 7.67 -11.85
N ASN A 24 0.91 6.91 -10.84
CA ASN A 24 1.14 7.38 -9.49
C ASN A 24 2.47 8.12 -9.38
N ALA A 25 2.47 9.20 -8.61
CA ALA A 25 3.62 10.06 -8.40
C ALA A 25 4.52 9.57 -7.26
N PHE A 26 5.09 8.37 -7.39
CA PHE A 26 6.15 7.92 -6.50
C PHE A 26 7.37 8.85 -6.64
N ILE A 27 8.03 9.19 -5.53
CA ILE A 27 9.30 9.96 -5.58
C ILE A 27 10.37 9.18 -6.35
N ARG A 28 10.45 7.87 -6.13
CA ARG A 28 11.39 6.96 -6.80
C ARG A 28 10.67 5.80 -7.47
N PRO A 29 10.00 6.04 -8.61
CA PRO A 29 9.18 5.03 -9.27
C PRO A 29 9.97 3.81 -9.78
N SER A 30 11.28 3.95 -9.99
CA SER A 30 12.17 2.86 -10.42
C SER A 30 12.38 1.77 -9.36
N ARG A 31 12.09 2.05 -8.10
CA ARG A 31 12.20 1.06 -7.02
C ARG A 31 11.07 0.04 -7.02
N TYR A 32 9.90 0.43 -7.54
CA TYR A 32 8.70 -0.40 -7.52
C TYR A 32 8.55 -1.19 -8.82
N GLU A 33 7.79 -2.28 -8.75
CA GLU A 33 7.43 -3.04 -9.94
C GLU A 33 6.72 -2.13 -10.97
N PRO A 34 7.03 -2.23 -12.27
CA PRO A 34 6.54 -1.29 -13.27
C PRO A 34 5.03 -1.10 -13.26
N LEU A 35 4.28 -2.16 -12.92
CA LEU A 35 2.82 -2.17 -12.86
C LEU A 35 2.26 -1.42 -11.63
N MET A 36 2.97 -1.41 -10.49
CA MET A 36 2.55 -0.70 -9.27
C MET A 36 2.42 0.80 -9.49
N ARG A 37 3.19 1.35 -10.44
CA ARG A 37 3.08 2.76 -10.87
C ARG A 37 1.70 3.11 -11.40
N TYR A 38 0.88 2.13 -11.77
CA TYR A 38 -0.45 2.33 -12.32
C TYR A 38 -1.55 1.74 -11.45
N ALA A 39 -1.23 1.21 -10.27
CA ALA A 39 -2.24 0.66 -9.37
C ALA A 39 -3.21 1.76 -8.93
N GLN A 40 -4.51 1.47 -8.98
CA GLN A 40 -5.58 2.38 -8.60
C GLN A 40 -6.55 1.69 -7.63
N PRO A 41 -7.18 2.44 -6.72
CA PRO A 41 -8.27 1.90 -5.92
C PRO A 41 -9.38 1.37 -6.83
N PRO A 42 -9.88 0.14 -6.61
CA PRO A 42 -10.83 -0.49 -7.53
C PRO A 42 -12.19 0.22 -7.57
N PHE A 43 -12.56 0.91 -6.49
CA PHE A 43 -13.88 1.53 -6.31
C PHE A 43 -14.24 2.53 -7.41
N GLY A 44 -13.26 3.21 -8.01
CA GLY A 44 -13.49 4.16 -9.11
C GLY A 44 -13.80 3.52 -10.47
N TYR A 45 -13.66 2.20 -10.59
CA TYR A 45 -13.91 1.43 -11.82
C TYR A 45 -15.15 0.54 -11.71
N LEU A 46 -15.82 0.57 -10.54
CA LEU A 46 -17.08 -0.12 -10.32
C LEU A 46 -18.24 0.80 -10.69
N LYS A 47 -19.39 0.19 -11.01
CA LYS A 47 -20.65 0.95 -11.11
C LYS A 47 -20.95 1.62 -9.77
N GLU A 48 -21.59 2.78 -9.81
CA GLU A 48 -21.83 3.64 -8.63
C GLU A 48 -22.55 2.91 -7.49
N ASP A 49 -23.54 2.08 -7.82
CA ASP A 49 -24.29 1.27 -6.86
C ASP A 49 -23.40 0.23 -6.15
N ILE A 50 -22.53 -0.43 -6.90
CA ILE A 50 -21.56 -1.40 -6.36
C ILE A 50 -20.49 -0.68 -5.54
N SER A 51 -19.94 0.41 -6.07
CA SER A 51 -18.91 1.22 -5.40
C SER A 51 -19.41 1.74 -4.05
N SER A 52 -20.61 2.32 -4.03
CA SER A 52 -21.25 2.83 -2.80
C SER A 52 -21.47 1.74 -1.77
N ARG A 53 -21.96 0.56 -2.19
CA ARG A 53 -22.10 -0.61 -1.31
C ARG A 53 -20.77 -1.06 -0.73
N MET A 54 -19.73 -1.19 -1.54
CA MET A 54 -18.40 -1.60 -1.08
C MET A 54 -17.79 -0.58 -0.11
N LEU A 55 -17.85 0.71 -0.44
CA LEU A 55 -17.34 1.79 0.41
C LEU A 55 -18.10 1.89 1.75
N SER A 56 -19.39 1.53 1.77
CA SER A 56 -20.19 1.51 3.02
C SER A 56 -19.72 0.47 4.04
N LEU A 57 -19.04 -0.59 3.59
CA LEU A 57 -18.46 -1.62 4.46
C LEU A 57 -17.14 -1.16 5.10
N ILE A 58 -16.53 -0.10 4.58
CA ILE A 58 -15.22 0.37 5.05
C ILE A 58 -15.40 1.25 6.28
N SER A 59 -14.87 0.77 7.42
CA SER A 59 -14.89 1.46 8.71
C SER A 59 -13.83 2.56 8.86
N ARG A 60 -13.02 2.80 7.82
CA ARG A 60 -12.05 3.90 7.79
C ARG A 60 -12.75 5.24 7.96
N THR A 61 -12.18 6.10 8.81
CA THR A 61 -12.72 7.43 9.16
C THR A 61 -12.07 8.57 8.37
N GLY A 62 -10.94 8.32 7.71
CA GLY A 62 -10.25 9.32 6.89
C GLY A 62 -10.39 9.10 5.39
N GLU A 63 -10.24 10.18 4.63
CA GLU A 63 -10.29 10.15 3.17
C GLU A 63 -8.91 9.88 2.52
N PRO A 64 -8.88 9.25 1.32
CA PRO A 64 -10.01 8.59 0.68
C PRO A 64 -10.47 7.37 1.48
N LYS A 65 -11.79 7.11 1.53
CA LYS A 65 -12.39 5.93 2.19
C LYS A 65 -11.72 4.61 1.79
N GLY A 66 -11.38 4.46 0.52
CA GLY A 66 -10.69 3.27 -0.01
C GLY A 66 -9.19 3.18 0.33
N GLY A 67 -8.64 4.18 1.01
CA GLY A 67 -7.22 4.31 1.30
C GLY A 67 -6.39 4.78 0.10
N SER A 68 -5.12 5.06 0.38
CA SER A 68 -4.05 5.28 -0.60
C SER A 68 -2.90 4.33 -0.28
N PHE A 69 -2.01 4.10 -1.24
CA PHE A 69 -0.79 3.31 -1.05
C PHE A 69 0.48 4.08 -1.45
N VAL A 70 0.34 5.24 -2.10
CA VAL A 70 1.44 6.09 -2.55
C VAL A 70 1.61 7.19 -1.52
N TYR A 71 2.29 6.87 -0.42
CA TYR A 71 2.52 7.83 0.66
C TYR A 71 3.87 8.53 0.56
N ASP A 72 4.81 8.04 -0.26
CA ASP A 72 6.12 8.67 -0.41
C ASP A 72 5.96 10.11 -0.91
N GLN A 73 6.22 11.09 -0.04
CA GLN A 73 6.08 12.52 -0.32
C GLN A 73 7.35 13.27 0.05
N GLU A 74 7.85 14.11 -0.86
CA GLU A 74 9.07 14.88 -0.63
C GLU A 74 8.91 15.79 0.60
N GLY A 75 9.94 15.81 1.45
CA GLY A 75 9.93 16.57 2.70
C GLY A 75 9.02 15.99 3.80
N ARG A 76 8.49 14.78 3.64
CA ARG A 76 7.65 14.11 4.67
C ARG A 76 8.24 12.78 5.10
N LEU A 77 7.99 12.44 6.37
CA LEU A 77 8.39 11.16 6.95
C LEU A 77 7.53 9.99 6.42
N ILE A 78 6.31 10.27 6.01
CA ILE A 78 5.34 9.26 5.57
C ILE A 78 5.78 8.61 4.25
N GLY A 79 5.60 7.30 4.13
CA GLY A 79 6.07 6.50 3.00
C GLY A 79 6.97 5.33 3.41
N ASN A 80 7.53 4.67 2.40
CA ASN A 80 8.45 3.55 2.53
C ASN A 80 9.89 4.04 2.53
N TRP A 81 10.68 3.44 3.41
CA TRP A 81 12.08 3.69 3.64
C TRP A 81 12.84 2.38 3.45
N PHE A 82 13.94 2.46 2.71
CA PHE A 82 14.72 1.31 2.29
C PHE A 82 16.15 1.52 2.76
N ALA A 83 16.72 0.54 3.45
CA ALA A 83 18.08 0.64 3.97
C ALA A 83 19.15 0.71 2.86
N VAL A 84 18.87 0.08 1.71
CA VAL A 84 19.77 0.05 0.57
C VAL A 84 19.45 1.19 -0.42
N PRO A 85 20.40 2.09 -0.68
CA PRO A 85 20.26 3.10 -1.73
C PRO A 85 20.01 2.44 -3.09
N ASP A 86 19.04 2.96 -3.85
CA ASP A 86 18.70 2.59 -5.23
C ASP A 86 18.33 1.12 -5.53
N ALA A 87 18.31 0.25 -4.53
CA ALA A 87 17.81 -1.10 -4.68
C ALA A 87 16.33 -1.12 -5.10
N LYS A 88 16.00 -2.03 -6.01
CA LYS A 88 14.61 -2.31 -6.40
C LYS A 88 13.95 -3.25 -5.39
N LEU A 89 12.63 -3.17 -5.29
CA LEU A 89 11.84 -3.95 -4.33
C LEU A 89 12.11 -5.47 -4.46
N HIS A 90 12.22 -6.00 -5.67
CA HIS A 90 12.51 -7.43 -5.89
C HIS A 90 13.97 -7.84 -5.62
N GLU A 91 14.88 -6.88 -5.49
CA GLU A 91 16.30 -7.11 -5.19
C GLU A 91 16.55 -7.08 -3.68
N MET A 92 15.58 -6.59 -2.90
CA MET A 92 15.71 -6.39 -1.46
C MET A 92 15.17 -7.56 -0.66
N SER A 93 15.83 -7.83 0.47
CA SER A 93 15.20 -8.61 1.52
C SER A 93 14.03 -7.82 2.07
N TRP A 94 12.93 -8.51 2.36
CA TRP A 94 11.84 -7.91 3.11
C TRP A 94 12.35 -7.32 4.42
N ASP A 95 13.42 -7.86 5.03
CA ASP A 95 13.99 -7.46 6.33
C ASP A 95 14.58 -6.03 6.41
N ASP A 96 14.75 -5.36 5.27
CA ASP A 96 15.45 -4.08 5.17
C ASP A 96 14.50 -2.90 4.85
N MET A 97 13.24 -3.03 5.29
CA MET A 97 12.16 -2.11 4.97
C MET A 97 11.55 -1.50 6.24
N LEU A 98 11.26 -0.20 6.15
CA LEU A 98 10.58 0.58 7.17
C LEU A 98 9.47 1.37 6.49
N ALA A 99 8.30 1.46 7.10
CA ALA A 99 7.21 2.27 6.58
C ALA A 99 6.61 3.15 7.68
N PHE A 100 6.29 4.39 7.33
CA PHE A 100 5.43 5.25 8.13
C PHE A 100 4.16 5.49 7.32
N ALA A 101 3.00 5.06 7.82
CA ALA A 101 1.74 5.20 7.11
C ALA A 101 0.59 5.54 8.07
N PRO A 102 -0.50 6.16 7.60
CA PRO A 102 -1.68 6.35 8.43
C PRO A 102 -2.28 4.99 8.76
N HIS A 103 -2.72 4.81 10.01
CA HIS A 103 -3.46 3.62 10.42
C HIS A 103 -4.67 3.41 9.49
N TYR A 104 -4.96 2.14 9.19
CA TYR A 104 -5.94 1.79 8.17
C TYR A 104 -7.36 2.24 8.53
N LEU A 105 -7.71 2.33 9.82
CA LEU A 105 -9.00 2.84 10.30
C LEU A 105 -8.99 4.35 10.61
N ASP A 106 -8.05 4.80 11.45
CA ASP A 106 -7.97 6.19 11.91
C ASP A 106 -6.71 6.87 11.35
N THR A 107 -6.89 7.67 10.30
CA THR A 107 -5.78 8.27 9.57
C THR A 107 -5.02 9.36 10.34
N ARG A 108 -5.50 9.76 11.52
CA ARG A 108 -4.80 10.70 12.40
C ARG A 108 -3.66 10.01 13.16
N ARG A 109 -3.69 8.69 13.28
CA ARG A 109 -2.60 7.90 13.86
C ARG A 109 -1.63 7.50 12.76
N ILE A 110 -0.37 7.87 12.92
CA ILE A 110 0.72 7.29 12.11
C ILE A 110 1.19 6.01 12.79
N GLU A 111 1.36 4.98 11.98
CA GLU A 111 1.93 3.71 12.37
C GLU A 111 3.28 3.51 11.71
N MET A 112 4.13 2.79 12.41
CA MET A 112 5.43 2.40 11.95
C MET A 112 5.43 0.89 11.70
N GLY A 113 5.73 0.49 10.47
CA GLY A 113 5.92 -0.91 10.08
C GLY A 113 7.40 -1.21 9.94
N PHE A 114 7.86 -2.26 10.63
CA PHE A 114 9.22 -2.78 10.48
C PHE A 114 9.16 -4.18 9.93
N SER A 115 10.22 -4.58 9.26
CA SER A 115 10.45 -5.96 8.87
C SER A 115 11.72 -6.52 9.50
N GLY A 116 11.77 -7.85 9.60
CA GLY A 116 12.98 -8.63 9.88
C GLY A 116 13.93 -8.08 10.93
N ARG A 117 15.14 -7.71 10.48
CA ARG A 117 16.27 -7.31 11.35
C ARG A 117 15.99 -6.07 12.17
N LEU A 118 15.20 -5.12 11.65
CA LEU A 118 14.81 -3.92 12.38
C LEU A 118 13.95 -4.28 13.60
N TRP A 119 13.01 -5.22 13.44
CA TRP A 119 12.21 -5.71 14.56
C TRP A 119 13.07 -6.37 15.66
N SER A 120 14.04 -7.21 15.25
CA SER A 120 14.97 -7.85 16.19
C SER A 120 15.82 -6.84 16.97
N ALA A 121 16.27 -5.76 16.32
CA ALA A 121 17.01 -4.69 16.99
C ALA A 121 16.15 -3.92 18.00
N PHE A 122 14.89 -3.64 17.67
CA PHE A 122 13.95 -2.97 18.59
C PHE A 122 13.62 -3.80 19.82
N THR A 123 13.45 -5.11 19.66
CA THR A 123 13.02 -6.01 20.75
C THR A 123 14.17 -6.46 21.64
N SER A 124 15.37 -6.63 21.09
CA SER A 124 16.58 -6.98 21.84
C SER A 124 17.12 -5.84 22.73
N ALA A 125 16.67 -4.61 22.51
CA ALA A 125 17.06 -3.44 23.30
C ALA A 125 16.20 -3.23 24.57
N SER A 126 15.25 -4.11 24.88
CA SER A 126 14.48 -4.00 26.13
C SER A 126 15.42 -4.20 27.33
N PRO A 127 15.51 -3.24 28.27
CA PRO A 127 16.37 -3.40 29.44
C PRO A 127 15.92 -4.59 30.26
N SER A 128 16.88 -5.38 30.77
CA SER A 128 16.62 -6.28 31.89
C SER A 128 16.02 -5.45 33.02
N THR A 129 14.85 -5.86 33.51
CA THR A 129 14.22 -5.28 34.70
C THR A 129 14.94 -5.71 35.97
#